data_AF-A0A1H7IEN9-F1
#
_entry.id   AF-A0A1H7IEN9-F1
#
_cell.length_a   1.000
_cell.length_b   1.000
_cell.length_c   1.000
_cell.angle_alpha   90.00
_cell.angle_beta   90.00
_cell.angle_gamma   90.00
#
_symmetry.space_group_name_H-M   'P 1'
#
loop_
_entity.id
_entity.type
_entity.pdbx_description
1 polymer ?
#
loop_
_entity_poly.entity_id
_entity_poly.type
_entity_poly.pdbx_seq_one_letter_code
_entity_poly.pdbx_strand_id
1 'polypeptide(L)'
;MLISSSFIPTAEAQERTVSHQYVEDMGSGWNLGNTFDSFEEGHDRGEETWGNPKVTKELIQAVKEKGFDSIRLPLTLHQRIGSLEEQAKINEELLNRYEEVVQWALEKDLYVLINIHHDSWTWLADWDRESHSEEYLIFIFIWNTTSRAF
;
A
#
# COMPACT_ATOMS: atom_id res chain seq x y z
N MET A 1 -47.36 -37.86 21.17
CA MET A 1 -46.25 -36.88 21.27
C MET A 1 -45.57 -36.86 19.91
N LEU A 2 -45.90 -35.87 19.07
CA LEU A 2 -45.36 -35.75 17.70
C LEU A 2 -44.05 -34.96 17.79
N ILE A 3 -42.96 -35.56 17.33
CA ILE A 3 -41.65 -34.91 17.27
C ILE A 3 -41.66 -34.01 16.04
N SER A 4 -41.68 -32.69 16.26
CA SER A 4 -41.54 -31.69 15.21
C SER A 4 -40.14 -31.80 14.60
N SER A 5 -40.07 -32.08 13.30
CA SER A 5 -38.82 -32.04 12.55
C SER A 5 -38.38 -30.58 12.39
N SER A 6 -37.31 -30.19 13.06
CA SER A 6 -36.67 -28.89 12.88
C SER A 6 -36.11 -28.76 11.47
N PHE A 7 -36.60 -27.79 10.72
CA PHE A 7 -36.02 -27.37 9.45
C PHE A 7 -34.67 -26.71 9.75
N ILE A 8 -33.57 -27.31 9.28
CA ILE A 8 -32.26 -26.65 9.31
C ILE A 8 -32.14 -25.92 7.96
N PRO A 9 -32.15 -24.57 7.94
CA PRO A 9 -31.87 -23.86 6.71
C PRO A 9 -30.39 -24.09 6.38
N THR A 10 -30.13 -24.75 5.25
CA THR A 10 -28.82 -24.70 4.61
C THR A 10 -28.56 -23.25 4.24
N ALA A 11 -27.50 -22.65 4.78
CA ALA A 11 -27.04 -21.35 4.33
C ALA A 11 -26.80 -21.43 2.81
N GLU A 12 -27.49 -20.60 2.04
CA GLU A 12 -27.19 -20.43 0.63
C GLU A 12 -25.74 -19.95 0.52
N ALA A 13 -24.94 -20.65 -0.28
CA ALA A 13 -23.58 -20.21 -0.55
C ALA A 13 -23.67 -18.82 -1.19
N GLN A 14 -23.04 -17.83 -0.56
CA GLN A 14 -23.02 -16.47 -1.08
C GLN A 14 -22.41 -16.48 -2.49
N GLU A 15 -23.09 -15.85 -3.44
CA GLU A 15 -22.66 -15.80 -4.84
C GLU A 15 -21.27 -15.14 -4.92
N ARG A 16 -20.32 -15.82 -5.57
CA ARG A 16 -18.97 -15.30 -5.75
C ARG A 16 -19.02 -14.05 -6.63
N THR A 17 -18.59 -12.94 -6.06
CA THR A 17 -18.48 -11.67 -6.80
C THR A 17 -17.15 -11.58 -7.55
N VAL A 18 -17.05 -10.66 -8.50
CA VAL A 18 -15.80 -10.34 -9.20
C VAL A 18 -14.67 -9.92 -8.25
N SER A 19 -15.00 -9.30 -7.11
CA SER A 19 -14.01 -8.94 -6.08
C SER A 19 -13.43 -10.16 -5.38
N HIS A 20 -14.23 -11.21 -5.16
CA HIS A 20 -13.71 -12.48 -4.64
C HIS A 20 -12.74 -13.12 -5.63
N GLN A 21 -13.09 -13.15 -6.93
CA GLN A 21 -12.20 -13.68 -7.96
C GLN A 21 -10.90 -12.89 -8.05
N TYR A 22 -10.96 -11.56 -8.01
CA TYR A 22 -9.77 -10.71 -8.03
C TYR A 22 -8.79 -11.04 -6.90
N VAL A 23 -9.29 -11.22 -5.67
CA VAL A 23 -8.46 -11.60 -4.52
C VAL A 23 -7.95 -13.04 -4.64
N GLU A 24 -8.73 -13.96 -5.20
CA GLU A 24 -8.25 -15.32 -5.51
C GLU A 24 -7.08 -15.27 -6.53
N ASP A 25 -7.18 -14.42 -7.55
CA ASP A 25 -6.16 -14.26 -8.60
C ASP A 25 -4.87 -13.57 -8.08
N MET A 26 -4.95 -12.77 -7.00
CA MET A 26 -3.77 -12.20 -6.33
C MET A 26 -2.84 -13.26 -5.73
N GLY A 27 -3.33 -14.50 -5.57
CA GLY A 27 -2.51 -15.69 -5.28
C GLY A 27 -1.52 -15.51 -4.14
N SER A 28 -0.27 -15.93 -4.37
CA SER A 28 0.80 -15.78 -3.38
C SER A 28 1.43 -14.39 -3.46
N GLY A 29 1.49 -13.69 -2.32
CA GLY A 29 2.03 -12.33 -2.22
C GLY A 29 3.44 -12.24 -1.66
N TRP A 30 4.21 -11.26 -2.14
CA TRP A 30 5.52 -10.88 -1.61
C TRP A 30 5.54 -9.40 -1.17
N ASN A 31 6.33 -9.05 -0.15
CA ASN A 31 6.45 -7.67 0.32
C ASN A 31 7.85 -7.10 0.01
N LEU A 32 7.91 -5.93 -0.61
CA LEU A 32 9.13 -5.15 -0.77
C LEU A 32 9.35 -4.26 0.47
N GLY A 33 9.65 -4.90 1.61
CA GLY A 33 9.78 -4.21 2.90
C GLY A 33 11.15 -3.56 3.13
N ASN A 34 11.20 -2.56 4.01
CA ASN A 34 12.37 -1.75 4.31
C ASN A 34 12.99 -1.09 3.07
N THR A 35 12.14 -0.68 2.14
CA THR A 35 12.49 -0.04 0.88
C THR A 35 11.81 1.33 0.87
N PHE A 36 10.66 1.49 0.22
CA PHE A 36 9.96 2.79 0.14
C PHE A 36 9.28 3.20 1.46
N ASP A 37 9.06 2.24 2.35
CA ASP A 37 8.65 2.43 3.72
C ASP A 37 9.76 2.93 4.64
N SER A 38 11.04 2.81 4.24
CA SER A 38 12.15 3.30 5.03
C SER A 38 12.14 4.84 5.10
N PHE A 39 12.55 5.40 6.24
CA PHE A 39 12.62 6.83 6.49
C PHE A 39 13.61 7.15 7.61
N GLU A 40 14.14 8.37 7.63
CA GLU A 40 14.97 8.89 8.72
C GLU A 40 14.96 10.42 8.68
N GLU A 41 14.63 11.04 9.80
CA GLU A 41 14.59 12.50 9.88
C GLU A 41 16.00 13.09 9.68
N GLY A 42 16.14 14.01 8.73
CA GLY A 42 17.41 14.66 8.40
C GLY A 42 18.40 13.79 7.59
N HIS A 43 18.12 12.50 7.38
CA HIS A 43 19.01 11.57 6.67
C HIS A 43 18.26 10.63 5.70
N ASP A 44 17.15 11.09 5.14
CA ASP A 44 16.38 10.33 4.16
C ASP A 44 17.13 10.18 2.82
N ARG A 45 17.39 8.93 2.43
CA ARG A 45 18.01 8.53 1.16
C ARG A 45 17.01 7.85 0.23
N GLY A 46 15.72 8.09 0.44
CA GLY A 46 14.64 7.44 -0.29
C GLY A 46 14.57 5.95 0.07
N GLU A 47 14.50 5.09 -0.94
CA GLU A 47 14.33 3.64 -0.78
C GLU A 47 15.53 2.91 -0.16
N GLU A 48 16.67 3.60 0.01
CA GLU A 48 17.92 3.06 0.55
C GLU A 48 18.16 3.47 2.02
N THR A 49 17.21 4.17 2.65
CA THR A 49 17.41 4.77 3.97
C THR A 49 17.77 3.72 5.02
N TRP A 50 17.04 2.59 5.05
CA TRP A 50 17.31 1.47 5.98
C TRP A 50 18.27 0.40 5.43
N GLY A 51 19.06 0.72 4.41
CA GLY A 51 20.21 -0.07 3.99
C GLY A 51 19.93 -1.15 2.93
N ASN A 52 18.68 -1.34 2.51
CA ASN A 52 18.41 -2.10 1.29
C ASN A 52 18.95 -1.33 0.06
N PRO A 53 19.44 -2.05 -0.97
CA PRO A 53 19.87 -1.41 -2.20
C PRO A 53 18.67 -0.88 -2.99
N LYS A 54 18.93 0.04 -3.91
CA LYS A 54 17.96 0.47 -4.91
C LYS A 54 17.32 -0.73 -5.63
N VAL A 55 15.99 -0.71 -5.74
CA VAL A 55 15.17 -1.73 -6.40
C VAL A 55 15.55 -1.79 -7.87
N THR A 56 15.69 -2.99 -8.41
CA THR A 56 16.00 -3.18 -9.84
C THR A 56 14.88 -3.94 -10.54
N LYS A 57 14.81 -3.80 -11.87
CA LYS A 57 13.85 -4.55 -12.69
C LYS A 57 14.08 -6.07 -12.59
N GLU A 58 15.33 -6.49 -12.40
CA GLU A 58 15.72 -7.88 -12.19
C GLU A 58 15.18 -8.44 -10.86
N LEU A 59 15.13 -7.63 -9.80
CA LEU A 59 14.49 -8.04 -8.54
C LEU A 59 13.01 -8.35 -8.75
N ILE A 60 12.29 -7.46 -9.44
CA ILE A 60 10.85 -7.65 -9.72
C ILE A 60 10.63 -8.86 -10.63
N GLN A 61 11.47 -9.07 -11.65
CA GLN A 61 11.46 -10.27 -12.48
C GLN A 61 11.68 -11.53 -11.64
N ALA A 62 12.66 -11.53 -10.74
CA ALA A 62 12.96 -12.68 -9.89
C ALA A 62 11.78 -13.01 -8.95
N VAL A 63 11.07 -12.00 -8.43
CA VAL A 63 9.85 -12.21 -7.64
C VAL A 63 8.80 -12.97 -8.46
N LYS A 64 8.53 -12.55 -9.70
CA LYS A 64 7.59 -13.28 -10.58
C LYS A 64 8.07 -14.70 -10.90
N GLU A 65 9.34 -14.88 -11.21
CA GLU A 65 9.93 -16.19 -11.52
C GLU A 65 9.92 -17.16 -10.32
N LYS A 66 9.89 -16.64 -9.09
CA LYS A 66 9.71 -17.44 -7.87
C LYS A 66 8.27 -17.89 -7.65
N GLY A 67 7.32 -17.47 -8.50
CA GLY A 67 5.93 -17.91 -8.48
C GLY A 67 5.02 -17.05 -7.61
N PHE A 68 5.41 -15.81 -7.30
CA PHE A 68 4.49 -14.84 -6.69
C PHE A 68 3.57 -14.24 -7.75
N ASP A 69 2.32 -14.03 -7.35
CA ASP A 69 1.26 -13.46 -8.19
C ASP A 69 0.97 -12.01 -7.81
N SER A 70 1.28 -11.63 -6.57
CA SER A 70 1.12 -10.26 -6.08
C SER A 70 2.37 -9.74 -5.37
N ILE A 71 2.53 -8.43 -5.41
CA ILE A 71 3.54 -7.68 -4.68
C ILE A 71 2.89 -6.55 -3.89
N ARG A 72 3.26 -6.43 -2.63
CA ARG A 72 2.94 -5.29 -1.79
C ARG A 72 4.14 -4.35 -1.72
N LEU A 73 3.90 -3.09 -2.02
CA LEU A 73 4.87 -1.99 -2.03
C LEU A 73 4.48 -1.02 -0.90
N PRO A 74 5.09 -1.13 0.29
CA PRO A 74 4.80 -0.24 1.40
C PRO A 74 5.49 1.12 1.17
N LEU A 75 4.76 2.21 1.38
CA LEU A 75 5.28 3.58 1.18
C LEU A 75 5.08 4.40 2.46
N THR A 76 6.11 5.12 2.90
CA THR A 76 6.01 6.06 4.04
C THR A 76 6.23 7.49 3.53
N LEU A 77 5.37 8.45 3.89
CA LEU A 77 5.38 9.77 3.26
C LEU A 77 5.53 10.96 4.21
N HIS A 78 5.05 10.92 5.44
CA HIS A 78 4.89 12.15 6.23
C HIS A 78 6.15 12.99 6.44
N GLN A 79 7.29 12.38 6.75
CA GLN A 79 8.57 13.12 6.88
C GLN A 79 9.07 13.72 5.55
N ARG A 80 8.40 13.41 4.45
CA ARG A 80 8.69 13.82 3.07
C ARG A 80 7.62 14.78 2.52
N ILE A 81 6.70 15.22 3.38
CA ILE A 81 5.68 16.23 3.09
C ILE A 81 6.19 17.54 3.67
N GLY A 82 6.32 18.58 2.83
CA GLY A 82 6.60 19.93 3.32
C GLY A 82 5.47 20.46 4.21
N SER A 83 5.71 21.54 4.96
CA SER A 83 4.68 22.14 5.82
C SER A 83 3.36 22.36 5.06
N LEU A 84 2.23 21.97 5.67
CA LEU A 84 0.90 22.24 5.11
C LEU A 84 0.64 23.75 4.94
N GLU A 85 1.27 24.59 5.76
CA GLU A 85 1.17 26.04 5.69
C GLU A 85 1.91 26.64 4.48
N GLU A 86 2.90 25.92 3.94
CA GLU A 86 3.79 26.39 2.86
C GLU A 86 3.55 25.70 1.50
N GLN A 87 2.30 25.27 1.24
CA GLN A 87 1.91 24.46 0.08
C GLN A 87 2.57 23.08 0.11
N ALA A 88 2.05 22.19 0.94
CA ALA A 88 2.50 20.81 1.02
C ALA A 88 2.66 20.18 -0.38
N LYS A 89 3.85 19.64 -0.60
CA LYS A 89 4.19 18.82 -1.75
C LYS A 89 4.91 17.58 -1.25
N ILE A 90 4.57 16.46 -1.85
CA ILE A 90 5.39 15.25 -1.76
C ILE A 90 6.54 15.42 -2.74
N ASN A 91 7.74 14.98 -2.35
CA ASN A 91 8.89 14.95 -3.25
C ASN A 91 8.56 14.20 -4.57
N GLU A 92 8.59 14.91 -5.69
CA GLU A 92 8.24 14.36 -7.01
C GLU A 92 9.22 13.28 -7.49
N GLU A 93 10.52 13.39 -7.17
CA GLU A 93 11.52 12.39 -7.55
C GLU A 93 11.24 11.04 -6.87
N LEU A 94 10.81 11.06 -5.61
CA LEU A 94 10.40 9.85 -4.89
C LEU A 94 9.17 9.22 -5.52
N LEU A 95 8.13 10.01 -5.83
CA LEU A 95 6.90 9.49 -6.42
C LEU A 95 7.14 8.92 -7.81
N ASN A 96 7.88 9.61 -8.66
CA ASN A 96 8.27 9.12 -9.99
C ASN A 96 9.06 7.82 -9.88
N ARG A 97 9.96 7.74 -8.88
CA ARG A 97 10.74 6.53 -8.64
C ARG A 97 9.88 5.37 -8.13
N TYR A 98 8.92 5.65 -7.26
CA TYR A 98 7.97 4.66 -6.77
C TYR A 98 7.06 4.14 -7.90
N GLU A 99 6.56 5.04 -8.76
CA GLU A 99 5.79 4.73 -9.95
C GLU A 99 6.57 3.84 -10.92
N GLU A 100 7.85 4.11 -11.14
CA GLU A 100 8.71 3.26 -11.97
C GLU A 100 8.72 1.80 -11.47
N VAL A 101 8.81 1.58 -10.15
CA VAL A 101 8.79 0.23 -9.57
C VAL A 101 7.41 -0.41 -9.64
N VAL A 102 6.34 0.36 -9.42
CA VAL A 102 4.95 -0.09 -9.63
C VAL A 102 4.77 -0.57 -11.07
N GLN A 103 5.22 0.22 -12.05
CA GLN A 103 5.11 -0.09 -13.46
C GLN A 103 5.91 -1.35 -13.83
N TRP A 104 7.11 -1.54 -13.27
CA TRP A 104 7.84 -2.79 -13.47
C TRP A 104 7.09 -4.00 -12.95
N ALA A 105 6.38 -3.90 -11.82
CA ALA A 105 5.57 -5.00 -11.30
C ALA A 105 4.35 -5.30 -12.19
N LEU A 106 3.65 -4.26 -12.65
CA LEU A 106 2.52 -4.40 -13.58
C LEU A 106 2.96 -5.03 -14.91
N GLU A 107 4.12 -4.65 -15.44
CA GLU A 107 4.73 -5.26 -16.63
C GLU A 107 5.08 -6.75 -16.48
N LYS A 108 5.12 -7.27 -15.25
CA LYS A 108 5.35 -8.68 -14.93
C LYS A 108 4.09 -9.44 -14.57
N ASP A 109 2.92 -8.87 -14.86
CA ASP A 109 1.62 -9.45 -14.53
C ASP A 109 1.53 -9.80 -13.04
N LEU A 110 2.04 -8.89 -12.19
CA LEU A 110 1.84 -8.96 -10.74
C LEU A 110 0.69 -8.04 -10.37
N TYR A 111 -0.17 -8.51 -9.46
CA TYR A 111 -1.10 -7.64 -8.74
C TYR A 111 -0.31 -6.77 -7.77
N VAL A 112 -0.53 -5.46 -7.79
CA VAL A 112 0.21 -4.51 -6.96
C VAL A 112 -0.68 -3.96 -5.85
N LEU A 113 -0.25 -4.09 -4.60
CA LEU A 113 -0.88 -3.45 -3.44
C LEU A 113 0.00 -2.30 -2.95
N ILE A 114 -0.58 -1.10 -2.94
CA ILE A 114 0.04 0.14 -2.43
C ILE A 114 -0.65 0.56 -1.14
N ASN A 115 0.11 1.10 -0.18
CA ASN A 115 -0.45 1.70 1.03
C ASN A 115 0.47 2.81 1.58
N ILE A 116 -0.06 3.59 2.52
CA ILE A 116 0.74 4.37 3.47
C ILE A 116 1.10 3.48 4.67
N HIS A 117 2.38 3.44 5.08
CA HIS A 117 2.89 2.38 5.95
C HIS A 117 3.23 2.83 7.36
N HIS A 118 4.41 3.39 7.58
CA HIS A 118 4.82 3.85 8.91
C HIS A 118 4.16 5.17 9.30
N ASP A 119 3.44 5.81 8.37
CA ASP A 119 2.51 6.89 8.64
C ASP A 119 1.52 6.54 9.77
N SER A 120 1.14 5.26 9.88
CA SER A 120 0.23 4.75 10.90
C SER A 120 0.61 5.09 12.34
N TRP A 121 1.89 5.03 12.70
CA TRP A 121 2.35 5.21 14.08
C TRP A 121 3.25 6.45 14.26
N THR A 122 3.76 7.02 13.17
CA THR A 122 4.63 8.19 13.23
C THR A 122 3.87 9.49 13.44
N TRP A 123 2.62 9.57 13.00
CA TRP A 123 1.78 10.76 13.15
C TRP A 123 0.28 10.42 13.17
N LEU A 124 -0.19 9.46 12.36
CA LEU A 124 -1.64 9.19 12.24
C LEU A 124 -2.24 8.62 13.54
N ALA A 125 -1.42 8.02 14.39
CA ALA A 125 -1.82 7.55 15.71
C ALA A 125 -2.28 8.69 16.65
N ASP A 126 -1.83 9.92 16.40
CA ASP A 126 -2.18 11.11 17.19
C ASP A 126 -3.49 11.76 16.73
N TRP A 127 -4.09 11.28 15.64
CA TRP A 127 -5.35 11.81 15.11
C TRP A 127 -6.49 11.69 16.14
N ASP A 128 -7.04 12.85 16.53
CA ASP A 128 -8.16 13.00 17.46
C ASP A 128 -9.53 12.56 16.89
N ARG A 129 -9.56 12.10 15.62
CA ARG A 129 -10.74 11.72 14.83
C ARG A 129 -11.59 12.87 14.34
N GLU A 130 -11.12 14.11 14.48
CA GLU A 130 -11.78 15.28 13.93
C GLU A 130 -11.29 15.56 12.50
N SER A 131 -12.23 15.93 11.61
CA SER A 131 -11.93 16.20 10.20
C SER A 131 -11.19 17.52 9.95
N HIS A 132 -10.93 18.30 11.00
CA HIS A 132 -10.22 19.58 10.95
C HIS A 132 -8.82 19.50 11.55
N SER A 133 -8.45 18.35 12.11
CA SER A 133 -7.11 18.09 12.64
C SER A 133 -6.08 18.09 11.52
N GLU A 134 -4.83 18.37 11.89
CA GLU A 134 -3.71 18.35 10.96
C GLU A 134 -3.53 16.96 10.35
N GLU A 135 -3.60 15.92 11.17
CA GLU A 135 -3.47 14.53 10.78
C GLU A 135 -4.52 14.15 9.71
N TYR A 136 -5.78 14.50 9.91
CA TYR A 136 -6.81 14.24 8.89
C TYR A 136 -6.49 14.95 7.57
N LEU A 137 -6.06 16.20 7.63
CA LEU A 137 -5.74 16.98 6.43
C LEU A 137 -4.52 16.40 5.70
N ILE A 138 -3.49 15.95 6.42
CA ILE A 138 -2.33 15.23 5.86
C ILE A 138 -2.78 13.91 5.23
N PHE A 139 -3.63 13.13 5.91
CA PHE A 139 -4.15 11.87 5.41
C PHE A 139 -4.87 12.05 4.07
N ILE A 140 -5.78 13.02 4.00
CA ILE A 140 -6.53 13.34 2.77
C ILE A 140 -5.59 13.88 1.69
N PHE A 141 -4.63 14.72 2.04
CA PHE A 141 -3.63 15.24 1.12
C PHE A 141 -2.81 14.12 0.48
N ILE A 142 -2.31 13.17 1.28
CA ILE A 142 -1.54 12.02 0.81
C ILE A 142 -2.39 11.24 -0.19
N TRP A 143 -3.60 10.81 0.20
CA TRP A 143 -4.44 9.99 -0.66
C TRP A 143 -4.81 10.69 -1.98
N ASN A 144 -5.17 11.98 -1.93
CA ASN A 144 -5.45 12.77 -3.13
C ASN A 144 -4.22 12.92 -4.05
N THR A 145 -3.03 13.02 -3.48
CA THR A 145 -1.80 13.13 -4.26
C THR A 145 -1.43 11.80 -4.89
N THR A 146 -1.44 10.71 -4.11
CA THR A 146 -1.13 9.36 -4.60
C THR A 146 -2.15 8.88 -5.63
N SER A 147 -3.45 9.17 -5.47
CA SER A 147 -4.50 8.76 -6.42
C SER A 147 -4.48 9.51 -7.75
N ARG A 148 -3.63 10.53 -7.88
CA ARG A 148 -3.42 11.25 -9.15
C ARG A 148 -2.15 10.79 -9.86
N ALA A 149 -1.24 10.15 -9.13
CA ALA A 149 -0.01 9.59 -9.65
C ALA A 149 -0.22 8.19 -10.24
N PHE A 150 -1.26 7.47 -9.82
CA PHE A 150 -1.69 6.16 -10.30
C PHE A 150 -3.15 6.20 -10.73
#